data_AF-A0A453DCP5-F1
#
_entry.id   AF-A0A453DCP5-F1
#
_cell.length_a   1.000
_cell.length_b   1.000
_cell.length_c   1.000
_cell.angle_alpha   90.00
_cell.angle_beta   90.00
_cell.angle_gamma   90.00
#
_symmetry.space_group_name_H-M   'P 1'
#
loop_
_entity.id
_entity.type
_entity.pdbx_description
1 polymer ?
#
loop_
_entity_poly.entity_id
_entity_poly.type
_entity_poly.pdbx_seq_one_letter_code
_entity_poly.pdbx_strand_id
1 'polypeptide(L)'
;ACDRRINEFVKRARSAKVHAHIVGHLKNQMPALMGKAKAQQKLLETLDEQFAKVQKEMHLPPGDFPSVDEYRDTLSAYNFDRFERLHTKMVKDVDDMLAYDIPDLLKQFRNPYE
;
A
#
# COMPACT_ATOMS: atom_id res chain seq x y z
N ALA A 1 -26.83 -2.64 -4.49
CA ALA A 1 -25.80 -2.68 -5.56
C ALA A 1 -24.70 -1.63 -5.35
N CYS A 2 -25.04 -0.39 -4.98
CA CYS A 2 -24.08 0.67 -4.67
C CYS A 2 -23.17 0.33 -3.48
N ASP A 3 -23.71 -0.17 -2.37
CA ASP A 3 -22.90 -0.54 -1.19
C ASP A 3 -21.79 -1.54 -1.50
N ARG A 4 -22.08 -2.55 -2.33
CA ARG A 4 -21.07 -3.53 -2.76
C ARG A 4 -19.95 -2.85 -3.56
N ARG A 5 -20.29 -1.94 -4.48
CA ARG A 5 -19.29 -1.22 -5.28
C ARG A 5 -18.41 -0.31 -4.42
N ILE A 6 -19.01 0.37 -3.45
CA ILE A 6 -18.28 1.23 -2.50
C ILE A 6 -17.35 0.39 -1.64
N ASN A 7 -17.81 -0.76 -1.13
CA ASN A 7 -16.97 -1.66 -0.34
C ASN A 7 -15.77 -2.18 -1.13
N GLU A 8 -15.96 -2.59 -2.39
CA GLU A 8 -14.85 -3.02 -3.25
C GLU A 8 -13.89 -1.87 -3.57
N PHE A 9 -14.40 -0.65 -3.74
CA PHE A 9 -13.58 0.54 -3.91
C PHE A 9 -12.72 0.82 -2.66
N VAL A 10 -13.32 0.79 -1.46
CA VAL A 10 -12.61 0.95 -0.18
C VAL A 10 -11.51 -0.10 -0.02
N LYS A 11 -11.81 -1.38 -0.30
CA LYS A 11 -10.81 -2.46 -0.27
C LYS A 11 -9.65 -2.18 -1.23
N ARG A 12 -9.95 -1.75 -2.45
CA ARG A 12 -8.93 -1.43 -3.46
C ARG A 12 -8.08 -0.22 -3.07
N ALA A 13 -8.69 0.85 -2.58
CA ALA A 13 -7.97 2.03 -2.12
C ALA A 13 -7.01 1.69 -0.98
N ARG A 14 -7.46 0.86 -0.03
CA ARG A 14 -6.61 0.35 1.05
C ARG A 14 -5.46 -0.50 0.53
N SER A 15 -5.73 -1.43 -0.38
CA SER A 15 -4.70 -2.27 -1.00
C SER A 15 -3.66 -1.43 -1.76
N ALA A 16 -4.10 -0.40 -2.50
CA ALA A 16 -3.20 0.54 -3.18
C ALA A 16 -2.32 1.32 -2.20
N LYS A 17 -2.89 1.76 -1.07
CA LYS A 17 -2.13 2.42 0.00
C LYS A 17 -1.05 1.51 0.58
N VAL A 18 -1.41 0.26 0.94
CA VAL A 18 -0.46 -0.74 1.41
C VAL A 18 0.67 -0.98 0.40
N HIS A 19 0.32 -1.19 -0.87
CA HIS A 19 1.28 -1.36 -1.96
C HIS A 19 2.25 -0.17 -2.06
N ALA A 20 1.73 1.06 -2.02
CA ALA A 20 2.54 2.27 -2.10
C ALA A 20 3.56 2.37 -0.94
N HIS A 21 3.15 2.04 0.28
CA HIS A 21 4.06 2.01 1.43
C HIS A 21 5.13 0.94 1.32
N ILE A 22 4.79 -0.26 0.85
CA ILE A 22 5.76 -1.34 0.63
C ILE A 22 6.81 -0.91 -0.40
N VAL A 23 6.37 -0.45 -1.57
CA VAL A 23 7.27 0.01 -2.65
C VAL A 23 8.12 1.19 -2.19
N GLY A 24 7.52 2.17 -1.51
CA GLY A 24 8.23 3.32 -0.97
C GLY A 24 9.28 2.94 0.09
N HIS A 25 8.96 1.98 0.98
CA HIS A 25 9.91 1.45 1.95
C HIS A 25 11.09 0.74 1.27
N LEU A 26 10.81 -0.13 0.30
CA LEU A 26 11.85 -0.81 -0.47
C LEU A 26 12.76 0.18 -1.21
N LYS A 27 12.19 1.22 -1.83
CA LYS A 27 12.96 2.29 -2.46
C LYS A 27 13.87 3.02 -1.47
N ASN A 28 13.38 3.28 -0.25
CA ASN A 28 14.16 3.96 0.79
C ASN A 28 15.31 3.10 1.34
N GLN A 29 15.19 1.77 1.29
CA GLN A 29 16.25 0.84 1.71
C GLN A 29 17.32 0.60 0.61
N MET A 30 17.10 1.07 -0.61
CA MET A 30 18.06 0.91 -1.71
C MET A 30 19.26 1.86 -1.56
N PRO A 31 20.50 1.39 -1.76
CA PRO A 31 21.67 2.25 -1.74
C PRO A 31 21.75 3.13 -2.99
N ALA A 32 22.19 4.38 -2.83
CA ALA A 32 22.24 5.35 -3.94
C ALA A 32 23.39 5.09 -4.94
N LEU A 33 24.54 4.59 -4.47
CA LEU A 33 25.80 4.57 -5.25
C LEU A 33 26.24 3.15 -5.66
N MET A 34 26.51 2.25 -4.71
CA MET A 34 27.05 0.91 -4.99
C MET A 34 26.31 -0.18 -4.20
N GLY A 35 26.38 -1.43 -4.68
CA GLY A 35 25.80 -2.59 -4.01
C GLY A 35 24.29 -2.79 -4.25
N LYS A 36 23.70 -2.12 -5.23
CA LYS A 36 22.25 -2.16 -5.53
C LYS A 36 21.71 -3.58 -5.70
N ALA A 37 22.37 -4.41 -6.51
CA ALA A 37 21.94 -5.79 -6.75
C ALA A 37 21.93 -6.64 -5.47
N LYS A 38 23.01 -6.55 -4.67
CA LYS A 38 23.11 -7.26 -3.38
C LYS A 38 22.08 -6.77 -2.38
N ALA A 39 21.82 -5.46 -2.32
CA ALA A 39 20.80 -4.88 -1.46
C ALA A 39 19.39 -5.33 -1.86
N GLN A 40 19.07 -5.33 -3.15
CA GLN A 40 17.78 -5.81 -3.65
C GLN A 40 17.58 -7.29 -3.32
N GLN A 41 18.60 -8.14 -3.55
CA GLN A 41 18.52 -9.55 -3.18
C GLN A 41 18.25 -9.72 -1.68
N LYS A 42 18.98 -9.00 -0.82
CA LYS A 42 18.75 -9.03 0.63
C LYS A 42 17.34 -8.57 1.02
N LEU A 43 16.80 -7.56 0.36
CA LEU A 43 15.44 -7.06 0.60
C LEU A 43 14.38 -8.08 0.18
N LEU A 44 14.61 -8.85 -0.89
CA LEU A 44 13.74 -9.95 -1.30
C LEU A 44 13.82 -11.13 -0.32
N GLU A 45 15.02 -11.49 0.14
CA GLU A 45 15.24 -12.56 1.13
C GLU A 45 14.58 -12.24 2.48
N THR A 46 14.56 -10.97 2.88
CA THR A 46 14.00 -10.48 4.15
C THR A 46 12.68 -9.70 3.96
N LEU A 47 11.92 -10.04 2.91
CA LEU A 47 10.70 -9.30 2.53
C LEU A 47 9.61 -9.38 3.60
N ASP A 48 9.50 -10.52 4.28
CA ASP A 48 8.63 -10.75 5.44
C ASP A 48 8.91 -9.77 6.58
N GLU A 49 10.19 -9.55 6.91
CA GLU A 49 10.60 -8.55 7.89
C GLU A 49 10.26 -7.13 7.43
N GLN A 50 10.44 -6.83 6.14
CA GLN A 50 10.09 -5.52 5.60
C GLN A 50 8.58 -5.27 5.67
N PHE A 51 7.77 -6.28 5.38
CA PHE A 51 6.31 -6.21 5.50
C PHE A 51 5.90 -5.97 6.95
N ALA A 52 6.49 -6.67 7.91
CA ALA A 52 6.20 -6.48 9.33
C ALA A 52 6.53 -5.04 9.80
N LYS A 53 7.61 -4.44 9.31
CA LYS A 53 7.95 -3.03 9.59
C LYS A 53 6.90 -2.08 9.02
N VAL A 54 6.56 -2.23 7.74
CA VAL A 54 5.53 -1.41 7.08
C VAL A 54 4.18 -1.55 7.77
N GLN A 55 3.79 -2.78 8.14
CA GLN A 55 2.57 -3.05 8.87
C GLN A 55 2.52 -2.30 10.21
N LYS A 56 3.62 -2.34 10.97
CA LYS A 56 3.73 -1.64 12.25
C LYS A 56 3.66 -0.13 12.07
N GLU A 57 4.32 0.41 11.05
CA GLU A 57 4.27 1.85 10.72
C GLU A 57 2.87 2.30 10.32
N MET A 58 2.16 1.49 9.53
CA MET A 58 0.81 1.81 9.04
C MET A 58 -0.31 1.51 10.03
N HIS A 59 -0.03 0.81 11.14
CA HIS A 59 -1.02 0.40 12.14
C HIS A 59 -2.17 -0.43 11.52
N LEU A 60 -1.85 -1.28 10.55
CA LEU A 60 -2.83 -2.06 9.80
C LEU A 60 -2.90 -3.53 10.25
N PRO A 61 -4.09 -4.15 10.18
CA PRO A 61 -4.24 -5.57 10.46
C PRO A 61 -3.52 -6.43 9.41
N PRO A 62 -3.05 -7.64 9.78
CA PRO A 62 -2.33 -8.52 8.85
C PRO A 62 -3.12 -8.89 7.59
N GLY A 63 -4.46 -9.00 7.72
CA GLY A 63 -5.34 -9.38 6.61
C GLY A 63 -5.44 -8.35 5.48
N ASP A 64 -4.92 -7.14 5.67
CA ASP A 64 -4.88 -6.10 4.64
C ASP A 64 -3.62 -6.20 3.75
N PHE A 65 -2.66 -7.07 4.11
CA PHE A 65 -1.41 -7.25 3.36
C PHE A 65 -1.50 -8.40 2.35
N PRO A 66 -0.85 -8.27 1.18
CA PRO A 66 -0.76 -9.35 0.21
C PRO A 66 0.15 -10.48 0.71
N SER A 67 0.06 -11.65 0.08
CA SER A 67 0.96 -12.78 0.35
C SER A 67 2.41 -12.37 0.09
N VAL A 68 3.27 -12.50 1.09
CA VAL A 68 4.70 -12.13 0.99
C VAL A 68 5.38 -12.93 -0.13
N ASP A 69 5.04 -14.21 -0.28
CA ASP A 69 5.66 -15.09 -1.26
C ASP A 69 5.29 -14.69 -2.69
N GLU A 70 3.99 -14.51 -2.97
CA GLU A 70 3.50 -14.04 -4.29
C GLU A 70 4.07 -12.66 -4.64
N TYR A 71 4.18 -11.79 -3.64
CA TYR A 71 4.72 -10.45 -3.82
C TYR A 71 6.24 -10.49 -4.06
N ARG A 72 6.98 -11.40 -3.42
CA ARG A 72 8.42 -11.62 -3.65
C ARG A 72 8.67 -12.08 -5.08
N ASP A 73 7.91 -13.07 -5.55
CA ASP A 73 8.03 -13.59 -6.91
C ASP A 73 7.79 -12.49 -7.95
N THR A 74 6.73 -11.69 -7.73
CA THR A 74 6.44 -10.54 -8.58
C THR A 74 7.57 -9.51 -8.56
N LEU A 75 8.03 -9.11 -7.37
CA LEU A 75 9.09 -8.10 -7.19
C LEU A 75 10.44 -8.54 -7.77
N SER A 76 10.72 -9.84 -7.82
CA SER A 76 11.99 -10.38 -8.35
C SER A 76 12.26 -9.95 -9.80
N ALA A 77 11.20 -9.69 -10.58
CA ALA A 77 11.27 -9.24 -11.96
C ALA A 77 11.49 -7.72 -12.13
N TYR A 78 11.48 -6.94 -11.05
CA TYR A 78 11.59 -5.48 -11.08
C TYR A 78 12.93 -4.98 -10.53
N ASN A 79 13.31 -3.76 -10.93
CA ASN A 79 14.47 -3.07 -10.37
C ASN A 79 14.02 -2.03 -9.35
N PHE A 80 14.37 -2.24 -8.08
CA PHE A 80 13.90 -1.40 -6.98
C PHE A 80 14.49 0.02 -7.04
N ASP A 81 15.61 0.22 -7.75
CA ASP A 81 16.16 1.56 -7.95
C ASP A 81 15.28 2.43 -8.85
N ARG A 82 14.37 1.84 -9.63
CA ARG A 82 13.40 2.58 -10.45
C ARG A 82 12.11 2.89 -9.72
N PHE A 83 11.93 2.39 -8.50
CA PHE A 83 10.75 2.71 -7.72
C PHE A 83 10.73 4.18 -7.33
N GLU A 84 9.53 4.72 -7.25
CA GLU A 84 9.30 6.07 -6.75
C GLU A 84 9.32 6.06 -5.22
N ARG A 85 9.69 7.21 -4.66
CA ARG A 85 9.57 7.40 -3.21
C ARG A 85 8.11 7.59 -2.84
N LEU A 86 7.77 7.28 -1.60
CA LEU A 86 6.42 7.48 -1.10
C LEU A 86 6.04 8.96 -1.17
N HIS A 87 4.98 9.27 -1.93
CA HIS A 87 4.40 10.60 -1.98
C HIS A 87 3.38 10.77 -0.85
N THR A 88 3.83 11.34 0.27
CA THR A 88 3.02 11.52 1.49
C THR A 88 1.73 12.29 1.25
N LYS A 89 1.73 13.28 0.35
CA LYS A 89 0.53 14.02 -0.04
C LYS A 89 -0.53 13.10 -0.68
N MET A 90 -0.13 12.25 -1.63
CA MET A 90 -1.06 11.33 -2.31
C MET A 90 -1.64 10.30 -1.34
N VAL A 91 -0.83 9.84 -0.38
CA VAL A 91 -1.31 8.95 0.69
C VAL A 91 -2.35 9.66 1.55
N LYS A 92 -2.07 10.91 1.95
CA LYS A 92 -3.01 11.72 2.72
C LYS A 92 -4.33 11.92 1.98
N ASP A 93 -4.30 12.22 0.68
CA ASP A 93 -5.51 12.41 -0.12
C ASP A 93 -6.37 11.13 -0.13
N VAL A 94 -5.75 9.95 -0.18
CA VAL A 94 -6.47 8.66 -0.05
C VAL A 94 -7.03 8.46 1.36
N ASP A 95 -6.28 8.83 2.39
CA ASP A 95 -6.74 8.72 3.79
C ASP A 95 -7.92 9.65 4.08
N ASP A 96 -7.85 10.90 3.62
CA ASP A 96 -8.95 11.87 3.76
C ASP A 96 -10.20 11.36 3.03
N MET A 97 -10.04 10.84 1.81
CA MET A 97 -11.15 10.27 1.04
C MET A 97 -11.81 9.08 1.77
N LEU A 98 -11.00 8.18 2.36
CA LEU A 98 -11.53 7.04 3.12
C LEU A 98 -12.22 7.48 4.42
N ALA A 99 -11.73 8.54 5.07
CA ALA A 99 -12.21 8.99 6.37
C ALA A 99 -13.42 9.93 6.31
N TYR A 100 -13.54 10.74 5.25
CA TYR A 100 -14.53 11.81 5.15
C TYR A 100 -15.42 11.65 3.91
N ASP A 101 -14.82 11.61 2.72
CA ASP A 101 -15.59 11.67 1.45
C ASP A 101 -16.49 10.45 1.25
N ILE A 102 -16.00 9.25 1.54
CA ILE A 102 -16.79 8.02 1.40
C ILE A 102 -17.95 7.96 2.41
N PRO A 103 -17.72 8.19 3.73
CA PRO A 103 -18.83 8.28 4.69
C PRO A 103 -19.87 9.33 4.33
N ASP A 104 -19.46 10.52 3.86
CA ASP A 104 -20.39 11.57 3.48
C ASP A 104 -21.18 11.22 2.22
N LEU A 105 -20.55 10.61 1.23
CA LEU A 105 -21.22 10.06 0.05
C LEU A 105 -22.26 8.99 0.44
N LEU A 106 -21.93 8.11 1.39
CA LEU A 106 -22.86 7.09 1.88
C LEU A 106 -24.08 7.67 2.61
N LYS A 107 -23.93 8.80 3.32
CA LYS A 107 -25.07 9.49 3.94
C LYS A 107 -26.05 10.01 2.89
N GLN A 108 -25.55 10.56 1.78
CA GLN A 108 -26.38 11.04 0.67
C GLN A 108 -27.18 9.90 0.02
N PHE A 109 -26.59 8.70 -0.11
CA PHE A 109 -27.29 7.54 -0.65
C PHE A 109 -28.31 6.91 0.32
N ARG A 110 -28.17 7.15 1.63
CA ARG A 110 -29.02 6.56 2.67
C ARG A 110 -30.25 7.38 3.02
N ASN A 111 -30.41 8.61 2.53
CA ASN A 111 -31.57 9.43 2.83
C ASN A 111 -32.75 9.05 1.90
N PRO A 112 -33.83 8.39 2.40
CA PRO A 112 -35.01 8.06 1.60
C PRO A 112 -36.19 9.01 1.87
N TYR A 113 -35.99 10.04 2.71
CA TYR A 113 -37.02 10.98 3.17
C TYR A 113 -36.59 12.46 3.06
N GLU A 114 -35.58 12.72 2.22
CA GLU A 114 -35.63 13.82 1.25
C GLU A 114 -35.90 13.25 -0.13
#